data_AF-A0A4U6DDK1-F1
#
_entry.id   AF-A0A4U6DDK1-F1
#
_cell.length_a   1.000
_cell.length_b   1.000
_cell.length_c   1.000
_cell.angle_alpha   90.00
_cell.angle_beta   90.00
_cell.angle_gamma   90.00
#
_symmetry.space_group_name_H-M   'P 1'
#
loop_
_entity.id
_entity.type
_entity.pdbx_description
1 polymer ?
#
loop_
_entity_poly.entity_id
_entity_poly.type
_entity_poly.pdbx_seq_one_letter_code
_entity_poly.pdbx_strand_id
1 'polypeptide(L)'
;MKSNYQTKITLLCKSCGSNDIQLTDDKTYAKCNNCQREYSGGYDELVSLNQKRIDKEVDKMRNQVIKDAEEEINKMIKKAFGGR
;
A
#
# COMPACT_ATOMS: atom_id res chain seq x y z
N MET A 1 -17.86 0.28 -12.32
CA MET A 1 -16.90 0.17 -11.21
C MET A 1 -15.71 -0.66 -11.66
N LYS A 2 -14.48 -0.17 -11.51
CA LYS A 2 -13.32 -1.06 -11.54
C LYS A 2 -13.44 -1.98 -10.32
N SER A 3 -13.65 -3.27 -10.55
CA SER A 3 -14.10 -4.19 -9.50
C SER A 3 -13.01 -4.63 -8.54
N ASN A 4 -11.73 -4.36 -8.85
CA ASN A 4 -10.59 -4.90 -8.11
C ASN A 4 -9.59 -3.80 -7.78
N TYR A 5 -9.70 -3.25 -6.57
CA TYR A 5 -8.66 -2.40 -5.99
C TYR A 5 -7.70 -3.30 -5.21
N GLN A 6 -6.55 -3.61 -5.80
CA GLN A 6 -5.48 -4.34 -5.14
C GLN A 6 -4.23 -3.46 -5.15
N THR A 7 -3.63 -3.25 -3.98
CA THR A 7 -2.35 -2.55 -3.86
C THR A 7 -1.30 -3.46 -3.24
N LYS A 8 -0.09 -3.43 -3.77
CA LYS A 8 1.07 -4.12 -3.19
C LYS A 8 1.93 -3.09 -2.48
N ILE A 9 2.14 -3.28 -1.19
CA ILE A 9 2.92 -2.36 -0.37
C ILE A 9 4.28 -2.99 -0.09
N THR A 10 5.32 -2.39 -0.66
CA THR A 10 6.71 -2.80 -0.39
C THR A 10 7.14 -2.30 0.98
N LEU A 11 7.56 -3.23 1.84
CA LEU A 11 8.18 -2.92 3.13
C LEU A 11 9.64 -2.51 2.92
N LEU A 12 10.07 -1.48 3.65
CA LEU A 12 11.41 -0.92 3.53
C LEU A 12 12.17 -1.08 4.85
N CYS A 13 13.48 -1.25 4.74
CA CYS A 13 14.41 -1.21 5.86
C CYS A 13 14.31 0.15 6.56
N LYS A 14 14.08 0.14 7.88
CA LYS A 14 13.96 1.38 8.65
C LYS A 14 15.28 2.16 8.73
N SER A 15 16.42 1.48 8.63
CA SER A 15 17.75 2.12 8.69
C SER A 15 18.17 2.75 7.37
N CYS A 16 18.08 2.04 6.25
CA CYS A 16 18.66 2.47 4.99
C CYS A 16 17.63 2.66 3.85
N GLY A 17 16.36 2.34 4.09
CA GLY A 17 15.29 2.50 3.09
C GLY A 17 15.29 1.46 1.97
N SER A 18 16.23 0.52 1.93
CA SER A 18 16.24 -0.58 0.94
C SER A 18 15.05 -1.52 1.13
N ASN A 19 14.53 -2.07 0.03
CA ASN A 19 13.53 -3.14 0.02
C ASN A 19 14.16 -4.54 -0.07
N ASP A 20 15.48 -4.64 -0.12
CA ASP A 20 16.20 -5.91 -0.15
C ASP A 20 16.29 -6.49 1.27
N ILE A 21 15.20 -7.16 1.64
CA ILE A 21 14.99 -7.82 2.93
C ILE A 21 14.93 -9.32 2.71
N GLN A 22 15.86 -10.04 3.33
CA GLN A 22 15.77 -11.47 3.49
C GLN A 22 14.87 -11.79 4.68
N LEU A 23 13.91 -12.68 4.49
CA LEU A 23 12.96 -13.10 5.51
C LEU A 23 13.04 -14.62 5.64
N THR A 24 12.98 -15.15 6.88
CA THR A 24 12.93 -16.59 7.09
C THR A 24 11.57 -17.16 6.67
N ASP A 25 11.51 -18.46 6.39
CA ASP A 25 10.28 -19.13 5.95
C ASP A 25 9.16 -19.04 6.99
N ASP A 26 9.51 -19.11 8.27
CA ASP A 26 8.59 -18.94 9.40
C ASP A 26 8.26 -17.47 9.71
N LYS A 27 8.90 -16.53 9.01
CA LYS A 27 8.71 -15.07 9.10
C LYS A 27 9.03 -14.45 10.47
N THR A 28 9.67 -15.19 11.36
CA THR A 28 10.04 -14.73 12.71
C THR A 28 11.31 -13.89 12.71
N TYR A 29 12.12 -13.97 11.65
CA TYR A 29 13.36 -13.23 11.52
C TYR A 29 13.48 -12.60 10.13
N ALA A 30 14.06 -11.41 10.10
CA ALA A 30 14.40 -10.76 8.84
C ALA A 30 15.72 -10.00 8.94
N LYS A 31 16.39 -9.84 7.79
CA LYS A 31 17.65 -9.13 7.67
C LYS A 31 17.69 -8.30 6.40
N CYS A 32 18.14 -7.05 6.52
CA CYS A 32 18.38 -6.22 5.35
C CYS A 32 19.72 -6.58 4.71
N ASN A 33 19.72 -7.01 3.45
CA ASN A 33 20.94 -7.38 2.72
C ASN A 33 21.86 -6.17 2.47
N ASN A 34 21.30 -4.97 2.38
CA ASN A 34 22.06 -3.75 2.09
C ASN A 34 22.84 -3.21 3.30
N CYS A 35 22.17 -3.03 4.46
CA CYS A 35 22.81 -2.45 5.66
C CYS A 35 23.04 -3.45 6.79
N GLN A 36 22.75 -4.72 6.54
CA GLN A 36 22.93 -5.82 7.49
C GLN A 36 22.12 -5.70 8.79
N ARG A 37 21.16 -4.78 8.86
CA ARG A 37 20.25 -4.66 10.00
C ARG A 37 19.38 -5.90 10.14
N GLU A 38 19.28 -6.38 11.38
CA GLU A 38 18.46 -7.53 11.77
C GLU A 38 17.16 -7.07 12.43
N TYR A 39 16.11 -7.86 12.23
CA TYR A 39 14.76 -7.67 12.75
C TYR A 39 14.34 -8.99 13.41
N SER A 40 14.52 -9.08 14.72
CA SER A 40 14.23 -10.29 15.51
C SER A 40 12.73 -10.53 15.68
N GLY A 41 11.88 -9.54 15.37
CA GLY A 41 10.44 -9.72 15.24
C GLY A 41 9.99 -9.99 13.80
N GLY A 42 10.93 -10.19 12.87
CA GLY A 42 10.68 -10.64 11.51
C GLY A 42 9.70 -9.76 10.73
N TYR A 43 8.69 -10.40 10.14
CA TYR A 43 7.70 -9.71 9.31
C TYR A 43 6.87 -8.70 10.10
N ASP A 44 6.42 -9.05 11.31
CA ASP A 44 5.54 -8.18 12.10
C ASP A 44 6.26 -6.91 12.54
N GLU A 45 7.55 -7.02 12.88
CA GLU A 45 8.39 -5.86 13.17
C GLU A 45 8.51 -4.94 11.93
N LEU A 46 8.76 -5.52 10.76
CA LEU A 46 8.85 -4.75 9.51
C LEU A 46 7.52 -4.05 9.17
N VAL A 47 6.38 -4.72 9.35
CA VAL A 47 5.05 -4.13 9.14
C VAL A 47 4.85 -2.96 10.09
N SER A 48 5.10 -3.16 11.39
CA SER A 48 4.97 -2.12 12.41
C SER A 48 5.82 -0.89 12.09
N LEU A 49 7.08 -1.10 11.68
CA LEU A 49 7.99 -0.01 11.30
C LEU A 49 7.59 0.70 10.00
N ASN A 50 6.82 0.03 9.13
CA ASN A 50 6.32 0.57 7.86
C ASN A 50 4.88 1.06 7.96
N GLN A 51 4.24 1.05 9.13
CA GLN A 51 2.81 1.37 9.28
C GLN A 51 2.44 2.73 8.66
N LYS A 52 3.24 3.78 8.91
CA LYS A 52 3.01 5.11 8.31
C LYS A 52 3.03 5.10 6.77
N ARG A 53 3.81 4.22 6.15
CA ARG A 53 3.85 4.04 4.69
C ARG A 53 2.63 3.27 4.23
N ILE A 54 2.26 2.22 4.96
CA ILE A 54 1.05 1.43 4.71
C ILE A 54 -0.18 2.34 4.73
N ASP A 55 -0.35 3.13 5.79
CA ASP A 55 -1.48 4.05 5.96
C ASP A 55 -1.59 5.04 4.79
N LYS A 56 -0.45 5.61 4.36
CA LYS A 56 -0.41 6.51 3.20
C LYS A 56 -0.84 5.84 1.90
N GLU A 57 -0.43 4.60 1.66
CA GLU A 57 -0.84 3.87 0.44
C GLU A 57 -2.32 3.46 0.50
N VAL A 58 -2.84 3.12 1.69
CA VAL A 58 -4.28 2.86 1.91
C VAL A 58 -5.10 4.12 1.67
N ASP A 59 -4.69 5.28 2.20
CA ASP A 59 -5.39 6.55 1.99
C ASP A 59 -5.39 6.96 0.52
N LYS A 60 -4.30 6.75 -0.21
CA LYS A 60 -4.25 6.98 -1.65
C LYS A 60 -5.25 6.10 -2.39
N MET A 61 -5.30 4.81 -2.06
CA MET A 61 -6.25 3.87 -2.65
C MET A 61 -7.69 4.30 -2.35
N ARG A 62 -7.99 4.69 -1.11
CA ARG A 62 -9.31 5.21 -0.72
C ARG A 62 -9.71 6.43 -1.52
N ASN A 63 -8.80 7.38 -1.69
CA ASN A 63 -9.05 8.58 -2.49
C ASN A 63 -9.29 8.27 -3.97
N GLN A 64 -8.63 7.26 -4.53
CA GLN A 64 -8.90 6.80 -5.90
C GLN A 64 -10.29 6.19 -6.03
N VAL A 65 -10.71 5.35 -5.06
CA VAL A 65 -12.07 4.78 -5.03
C VAL A 65 -13.13 5.87 -5.01
N ILE A 66 -12.96 6.90 -4.17
CA ILE A 66 -13.89 8.02 -4.06
C ILE A 66 -13.97 8.79 -5.38
N LYS A 67 -12.82 9.14 -5.98
CA LYS A 67 -12.78 9.86 -7.25
C LYS A 67 -13.45 9.08 -8.39
N ASP A 68 -13.17 7.77 -8.48
CA ASP A 68 -13.80 6.91 -9.49
C ASP A 68 -15.34 6.89 -9.33
N ALA A 69 -15.84 6.86 -8.09
CA ALA A 69 -17.27 6.92 -7.81
C ALA A 69 -17.89 8.29 -8.17
N GLU A 70 -17.22 9.39 -7.81
CA GLU A 70 -17.64 10.75 -8.16
C GLU A 70 -17.70 10.95 -9.69
N GLU A 71 -16.70 10.46 -10.42
CA GLU A 71 -16.68 10.52 -11.88
C GLU A 71 -17.84 9.75 -12.51
N GLU A 72 -18.15 8.56 -12.01
CA GLU A 72 -19.27 7.77 -12.50
C GLU A 72 -20.62 8.45 -12.22
N ILE A 73 -20.82 9.00 -11.02
CA ILE A 73 -22.02 9.78 -10.68
C ILE A 73 -22.14 11.00 -11.61
N ASN A 74 -21.04 11.74 -11.81
CA ASN A 74 -21.02 12.91 -12.70
C ASN A 74 -21.35 12.53 -14.16
N LYS A 75 -20.84 11.39 -14.65
CA LYS A 75 -21.19 10.86 -15.98
C LYS A 75 -22.68 10.51 -16.06
N MET A 76 -23.24 9.87 -15.03
CA MET A 76 -24.67 9.53 -14.99
C MET A 76 -25.55 10.78 -15.00
N ILE A 77 -25.24 11.79 -14.18
CA ILE A 77 -25.96 13.07 -14.14
C ILE A 77 -25.88 13.77 -15.50
N LYS A 78 -24.68 13.89 -16.08
CA LYS A 78 -24.50 14.49 -17.42
C LYS A 78 -25.29 13.75 -18.50
N LYS A 79 -25.35 12.41 -18.45
CA LYS A 79 -26.16 11.63 -19.39
C LYS A 79 -27.67 11.85 -19.19
N ALA A 80 -28.12 11.93 -17.94
CA ALA A 80 -29.54 12.10 -17.62
C ALA A 80 -30.06 13.51 -17.92
N PHE A 81 -29.23 14.55 -17.74
CA PHE A 81 -29.66 15.95 -17.82
C PHE A 81 -28.99 16.78 -18.93
N GLY A 82 -27.94 16.25 -19.59
CA GLY A 82 -27.23 16.92 -20.68
C GLY A 82 -27.80 16.66 -22.07
N GLY A 83 -28.94 15.95 -22.17
CA GLY A 83 -29.73 15.83 -23.39
C GLY A 83 -30.70 17.00 -23.55
N ARG A 84 -30.18 18.17 -23.91
CA ARG A 84 -30.88 19.25 -24.63
C ARG A 84 -29.89 19.96 -25.53
#